data_AF-A0A9W6Y6N4-F1
#
_entry.id   AF-A0A9W6Y6N4-F1
#
_cell.length_a   1.000
_cell.length_b   1.000
_cell.length_c   1.000
_cell.angle_alpha   90.00
_cell.angle_beta   90.00
_cell.angle_gamma   90.00
#
_symmetry.space_group_name_H-M   'P 1'
#
loop_
_entity.id
_entity.type
_entity.pdbx_description
1 polymer ?
#
loop_
_entity_poly.entity_id
_entity_poly.type
_entity_poly.pdbx_seq_one_letter_code
_entity_poly.pdbx_strand_id
1 'polypeptide(L)'
;MLKIFRYHRDPYSTKNGNLLGEAQWEWLENELMTSTAAFNVLVSGVQILPGDRYPVAECWGRFPSQRERLLKLILASNAKGVILLSGKNKITEITSSGLTHSWMEFHVPSMKYVMALLFTYANLVLPWEFRPTQKSFYGHLNWGSIDIDWQHKPHPIAVVKTRGADDEVKLQYTFESTPFQSESPEQDASECRAPRLIPTWQRLLWNGLFVGVVGAFLLCIPLNAVILLWLVWFFVKKGIAMVCPTNIDSKKTN
;
A
#
# COMPACT_ATOMS: atom_id res chain seq x y z
N MET A 1 19.59 5.09 15.44
CA MET A 1 18.51 5.19 14.42
C MET A 1 19.17 5.62 13.11
N LEU A 2 19.01 4.84 12.05
CA LEU A 2 19.62 5.09 10.74
C LEU A 2 18.54 5.62 9.79
N LYS A 3 18.73 6.81 9.22
CA LYS A 3 17.76 7.45 8.34
C LYS A 3 18.27 7.47 6.91
N ILE A 4 17.50 6.89 6.00
CA ILE A 4 17.88 6.73 4.61
C ILE A 4 17.07 7.70 3.73
N PHE A 5 17.76 8.65 3.09
CA PHE A 5 17.15 9.68 2.22
C PHE A 5 17.52 9.48 0.75
N ARG A 6 16.52 9.52 -0.13
CA ARG A 6 16.66 9.23 -1.56
C ARG A 6 17.13 10.44 -2.38
N TYR A 7 18.20 11.11 -1.97
CA TYR A 7 18.69 12.32 -2.65
C TYR A 7 19.23 12.01 -4.06
N HIS A 8 19.83 10.83 -4.26
CA HIS A 8 20.46 10.41 -5.51
C HIS A 8 19.63 9.38 -6.29
N ARG A 9 18.31 9.42 -6.16
CA ARG A 9 17.45 8.41 -6.78
C ARG A 9 17.32 8.63 -8.29
N ASP A 10 17.59 7.58 -9.04
CA ASP A 10 17.39 7.55 -10.48
C ASP A 10 15.90 7.51 -10.89
N PRO A 11 15.58 7.92 -12.13
CA PRO A 11 14.27 7.67 -12.72
C PRO A 11 13.88 6.19 -12.69
N TYR A 12 12.58 5.92 -12.57
CA TYR A 12 12.08 4.54 -12.47
C TYR A 12 12.29 3.70 -13.74
N SER A 13 12.53 4.33 -14.89
CA SER A 13 12.83 3.68 -16.16
C SER A 13 14.29 3.28 -16.32
N THR A 14 15.15 3.67 -15.37
CA THR A 14 16.58 3.37 -15.44
C THR A 14 16.83 1.91 -15.10
N LYS A 15 17.35 1.15 -16.06
CA LYS A 15 17.83 -0.22 -15.81
C LYS A 15 18.93 -0.17 -14.75
N ASN A 16 18.76 -0.92 -13.67
CA ASN A 16 19.67 -0.92 -12.51
C ASN A 16 19.80 0.45 -11.81
N GLY A 17 18.74 1.26 -11.80
CA GLY A 17 18.76 2.58 -11.16
C GLY A 17 19.17 2.53 -9.67
N ASN A 18 19.86 3.57 -9.23
CA ASN A 18 20.29 3.75 -7.85
C ASN A 18 19.17 4.44 -7.03
N LEU A 19 19.12 4.13 -5.73
CA LEU A 19 18.16 4.72 -4.81
C LEU A 19 18.80 5.69 -3.82
N LEU A 20 20.03 5.41 -3.38
CA LEU A 20 20.72 6.12 -2.28
C LEU A 20 21.99 6.85 -2.73
N GLY A 21 22.67 6.33 -3.75
CA GLY A 21 24.02 6.73 -4.15
C GLY A 21 25.09 6.03 -3.31
N GLU A 22 26.30 5.86 -3.86
CA GLU A 22 27.35 5.04 -3.22
C GLU A 22 27.81 5.59 -1.86
N ALA A 23 27.94 6.90 -1.69
CA ALA A 23 28.33 7.49 -0.40
C ALA A 23 27.34 7.16 0.73
N GLN A 24 26.03 7.08 0.44
CA GLN A 24 25.04 6.67 1.42
C GLN A 24 25.07 5.16 1.67
N TRP A 25 25.38 4.38 0.64
CA TRP A 25 25.56 2.93 0.79
C TRP A 25 26.77 2.61 1.66
N GLU A 26 27.91 3.22 1.42
CA GLU A 26 29.12 3.04 2.24
C GLU A 26 28.86 3.42 3.70
N TRP A 27 28.16 4.53 3.95
CA TRP A 27 27.76 4.91 5.29
C TRP A 27 26.85 3.85 5.94
N LEU A 28 25.80 3.41 5.24
CA LEU A 28 24.85 2.44 5.75
C LEU A 28 25.50 1.08 6.03
N GLU A 29 26.39 0.64 5.14
CA GLU A 29 27.19 -0.58 5.27
C GLU A 29 28.06 -0.50 6.53
N ASN A 30 28.81 0.59 6.70
CA ASN A 30 29.66 0.77 7.88
C ASN A 30 28.85 0.77 9.18
N GLU A 31 27.73 1.49 9.24
CA GLU A 31 26.88 1.56 10.44
C GLU A 31 26.29 0.20 10.82
N LEU A 32 25.78 -0.56 9.85
CA LEU A 32 25.20 -1.88 10.14
C LEU A 32 26.26 -2.92 10.49
N MET A 33 27.38 -2.96 9.75
CA MET A 33 28.44 -3.96 9.94
C MET A 33 29.18 -3.77 11.28
N THR A 34 29.22 -2.55 11.82
CA THR A 34 29.93 -2.23 13.07
C THR A 34 28.99 -2.07 14.28
N SER A 35 27.67 -2.18 14.09
CA SER A 35 26.70 -1.93 15.15
C SER A 35 26.78 -2.98 16.26
N THR A 36 26.92 -2.49 17.49
CA THR A 36 26.81 -3.28 18.73
C THR A 36 25.48 -3.06 19.45
N ALA A 37 24.58 -2.27 18.87
CA ALA A 37 23.29 -1.94 19.46
C ALA A 37 22.38 -3.17 19.56
N ALA A 38 21.55 -3.24 20.60
CA ALA A 38 20.53 -4.27 20.72
C ALA A 38 19.45 -4.16 19.62
N PHE A 39 19.10 -2.93 19.22
CA PHE A 39 18.15 -2.66 18.15
C PHE A 39 18.72 -1.70 17.12
N ASN A 40 18.50 -2.02 15.85
CA ASN A 40 18.92 -1.22 14.69
C ASN A 40 17.70 -0.78 13.90
N VAL A 41 17.22 0.45 14.16
CA VAL A 41 16.05 1.00 13.46
C VAL A 41 16.49 1.68 12.17
N LEU A 42 16.12 1.10 11.02
CA LEU A 42 16.28 1.71 9.70
C LEU A 42 14.99 2.41 9.29
N VAL A 43 15.10 3.69 9.00
CA VAL A 43 13.97 4.54 8.64
C VAL A 43 14.06 4.91 7.17
N SER A 44 13.08 4.51 6.37
CA SER A 44 12.97 4.89 4.96
C SER A 44 11.70 5.68 4.67
N GLY A 45 11.86 6.77 3.93
CA GLY A 45 10.74 7.54 3.41
C GLY A 45 10.01 6.89 2.23
N VAL A 46 10.05 5.55 2.06
CA VAL A 46 9.27 4.70 1.13
C VAL A 46 9.25 3.28 1.62
N GLN A 47 8.21 2.54 1.26
CA GLN A 47 8.05 1.13 1.56
C GLN A 47 9.24 0.29 1.10
N ILE A 48 9.83 -0.46 2.03
CA ILE A 48 11.04 -1.27 1.80
C ILE A 48 10.66 -2.67 1.29
N LEU A 49 9.81 -3.40 2.02
CA LEU A 49 9.45 -4.80 1.73
C LEU A 49 8.33 -4.97 0.69
N PRO A 50 7.26 -4.16 0.65
CA PRO A 50 6.20 -4.35 -0.34
C PRO A 50 6.69 -4.25 -1.79
N GLY A 51 6.60 -5.36 -2.54
CA GLY A 51 6.77 -5.42 -4.00
C GLY A 51 5.46 -5.56 -4.78
N ASP A 52 4.38 -5.90 -4.08
CA ASP A 52 3.04 -6.21 -4.59
C ASP A 52 2.14 -4.98 -4.81
N ARG A 53 2.63 -3.78 -4.45
CA ARG A 53 1.92 -2.49 -4.60
C ARG A 53 2.25 -1.77 -5.92
N TYR A 54 2.96 -2.45 -6.82
CA TYR A 54 3.19 -2.00 -8.19
C TYR A 54 1.87 -2.00 -9.00
N PRO A 55 1.57 -0.98 -9.83
CA PRO A 55 2.40 0.17 -10.23
C PRO A 55 2.14 1.46 -9.44
N VAL A 56 1.26 1.43 -8.44
CA VAL A 56 0.64 2.65 -7.87
C VAL A 56 1.52 3.31 -6.80
N ALA A 57 2.36 2.53 -6.10
CA ALA A 57 3.16 3.02 -4.99
C ALA A 57 4.63 3.29 -5.36
N GLU A 58 5.20 4.31 -4.74
CA GLU A 58 6.66 4.48 -4.68
C GLU A 58 7.21 3.56 -3.58
N CYS A 59 7.97 2.55 -3.98
CA CYS A 59 8.58 1.58 -3.07
C CYS A 59 9.96 1.15 -3.56
N TRP A 60 10.75 0.54 -2.68
CA TRP A 60 12.01 -0.12 -3.00
C TRP A 60 11.84 -1.28 -3.99
N GLY A 61 10.64 -1.87 -4.08
CA GLY A 61 10.31 -2.87 -5.10
C GLY A 61 10.47 -2.39 -6.55
N ARG A 62 10.55 -1.06 -6.78
CA ARG A 62 10.86 -0.49 -8.10
C ARG A 62 12.37 -0.46 -8.43
N PHE A 63 13.22 -0.73 -7.44
CA PHE A 63 14.68 -0.82 -7.56
C PHE A 63 15.14 -2.19 -7.01
N PRO A 64 14.83 -3.30 -7.71
CA PRO A 64 15.02 -4.65 -7.18
C PRO A 64 16.46 -4.93 -6.73
N SER A 65 17.47 -4.47 -7.49
CA SER A 65 18.88 -4.62 -7.13
C SER A 65 19.27 -3.86 -5.86
N GLN A 66 18.71 -2.67 -5.65
CA GLN A 66 18.97 -1.86 -4.45
C GLN A 66 18.30 -2.46 -3.22
N ARG A 67 17.07 -2.98 -3.39
CA ARG A 67 16.37 -3.73 -2.33
C ARG A 67 17.12 -5.00 -1.95
N GLU A 68 17.58 -5.77 -2.93
CA GLU A 68 18.40 -6.96 -2.71
C GLU A 68 19.70 -6.60 -1.97
N ARG A 69 20.41 -5.54 -2.37
CA ARG A 69 21.62 -5.06 -1.67
C ARG A 69 21.34 -4.77 -0.19
N LEU A 70 20.22 -4.11 0.12
CA LEU A 70 19.82 -3.82 1.50
C LEU A 70 19.61 -5.10 2.32
N LEU A 71 18.89 -6.08 1.76
CA LEU A 71 18.59 -7.33 2.45
C LEU A 71 19.85 -8.18 2.65
N LYS A 72 20.73 -8.24 1.64
CA LYS A 72 22.04 -8.89 1.76
C LYS A 72 22.88 -8.25 2.86
N LEU A 73 22.90 -6.92 2.92
CA LEU A 73 23.61 -6.20 3.97
C LEU A 73 23.06 -6.52 5.37
N ILE A 74 21.74 -6.52 5.55
CA ILE A 74 21.11 -6.87 6.83
C ILE A 74 21.54 -8.28 7.28
N LEU A 75 21.51 -9.25 6.36
CA LEU A 75 21.94 -10.63 6.64
C LEU A 75 23.43 -10.72 6.94
N ALA A 76 24.27 -10.10 6.12
CA ALA A 76 25.73 -10.15 6.25
C ALA A 76 26.23 -9.44 7.52
N SER A 77 25.58 -8.36 7.93
CA SER A 77 25.95 -7.59 9.13
C SER A 77 25.71 -8.32 10.43
N ASN A 78 24.82 -9.32 10.45
CA ASN A 78 24.38 -10.00 11.67
C ASN A 78 23.91 -9.02 12.77
N ALA A 79 23.45 -7.84 12.35
CA ALA A 79 23.00 -6.78 13.25
C ALA A 79 21.76 -7.25 14.05
N LYS A 80 21.74 -6.92 15.34
CA LYS A 80 20.67 -7.34 16.25
C LYS A 80 19.45 -6.44 16.15
N GLY A 81 18.27 -7.05 16.29
CA GLY A 81 17.02 -6.31 16.46
C GLY A 81 16.76 -5.30 15.33
N VAL A 82 16.98 -5.71 14.08
CA VAL A 82 16.81 -4.85 12.91
C VAL A 82 15.32 -4.56 12.70
N ILE A 83 14.93 -3.29 12.80
CA ILE A 83 13.56 -2.81 12.57
C ILE A 83 13.54 -1.96 11.32
N LEU A 84 12.75 -2.38 10.32
CA LEU A 84 12.51 -1.59 9.12
C LEU A 84 11.27 -0.73 9.31
N LEU A 85 11.47 0.56 9.59
CA LEU A 85 10.40 1.55 9.64
C LEU A 85 10.31 2.25 8.30
N SER A 86 9.16 2.18 7.64
CA SER A 86 9.04 2.77 6.31
C SER A 86 7.72 3.50 6.05
N GLY A 87 7.77 4.52 5.18
CA GLY A 87 6.57 5.23 4.73
C GLY A 87 6.84 6.27 3.64
N LYS A 88 6.04 6.25 2.56
CA LYS A 88 5.83 7.38 1.63
C LYS A 88 4.40 7.31 1.13
N ASN A 89 3.84 8.48 0.84
CA ASN A 89 2.47 8.68 0.34
C ASN A 89 1.49 8.07 1.33
N LYS A 90 1.17 8.85 2.37
CA LYS A 90 0.56 8.49 3.65
C LYS A 90 0.11 7.03 3.66
N ILE A 91 1.01 6.11 3.97
CA ILE A 91 0.76 4.71 4.30
C ILE A 91 1.73 4.42 5.44
N THR A 92 1.19 4.32 6.65
CA THR A 92 1.91 3.82 7.82
C THR A 92 2.09 2.31 7.64
N GLU A 93 3.29 1.79 7.88
CA GLU A 93 3.51 0.35 8.04
C GLU A 93 4.23 0.07 9.36
N ILE A 94 3.44 -0.27 10.36
CA ILE A 94 3.42 -1.57 11.04
C ILE A 94 2.10 -2.25 10.62
N THR A 95 1.75 -2.09 9.34
CA THR A 95 0.37 -1.78 8.96
C THR A 95 0.22 -1.89 7.44
N SER A 96 -0.92 -2.33 6.93
CA SER A 96 -2.16 -1.54 6.85
C SER A 96 -2.10 -0.22 6.10
N SER A 97 -3.09 0.01 5.25
CA SER A 97 -3.15 1.12 4.32
C SER A 97 -3.27 2.49 4.97
N GLY A 98 -2.45 3.42 4.52
CA GLY A 98 -2.80 4.83 4.56
C GLY A 98 -3.29 5.40 3.22
N LEU A 99 -3.35 4.63 2.12
CA LEU A 99 -3.81 5.15 0.82
C LEU A 99 -5.17 5.88 0.95
N THR A 100 -6.04 5.38 1.83
CA THR A 100 -7.35 5.98 2.18
C THR A 100 -7.22 7.38 2.79
N HIS A 101 -6.40 7.57 3.82
CA HIS A 101 -6.18 8.89 4.46
C HIS A 101 -5.37 9.82 3.57
N SER A 102 -4.47 9.26 2.78
CA SER A 102 -3.66 10.02 1.84
C SER A 102 -4.46 10.76 0.81
N TRP A 103 -5.44 10.03 0.30
CA TRP A 103 -6.33 10.53 -0.69
C TRP A 103 -7.45 11.41 -0.11
N MET A 104 -7.86 11.16 1.14
CA MET A 104 -8.85 12.00 1.83
C MET A 104 -8.42 13.46 1.99
N GLU A 105 -7.12 13.74 2.15
CA GLU A 105 -6.59 15.12 2.21
C GLU A 105 -5.94 15.59 0.89
N PHE A 106 -6.05 14.80 -0.20
CA PHE A 106 -5.52 15.21 -1.52
C PHE A 106 -6.43 16.28 -2.14
N HIS A 107 -5.83 17.23 -2.88
CA HIS A 107 -6.43 18.50 -3.35
C HIS A 107 -7.54 18.37 -4.43
N VAL A 108 -8.13 17.18 -4.62
CA VAL A 108 -9.27 16.95 -5.53
C VAL A 108 -10.47 16.45 -4.72
N PRO A 109 -11.23 17.35 -4.08
CA PRO A 109 -12.30 16.99 -3.14
C PRO A 109 -13.38 16.08 -3.75
N SER A 110 -13.60 16.18 -5.05
CA SER A 110 -14.63 15.43 -5.79
C SER A 110 -14.36 13.93 -5.88
N MET A 111 -13.09 13.50 -5.83
CA MET A 111 -12.70 12.10 -6.01
C MET A 111 -12.25 11.42 -4.71
N LYS A 112 -12.32 12.12 -3.58
CA LYS A 112 -11.75 11.64 -2.31
C LYS A 112 -12.43 10.36 -1.82
N TYR A 113 -13.75 10.30 -1.92
CA TYR A 113 -14.56 9.16 -1.45
C TYR A 113 -14.43 7.95 -2.38
N VAL A 114 -14.37 8.17 -3.70
CA VAL A 114 -14.26 7.09 -4.69
C VAL A 114 -12.96 6.31 -4.52
N MET A 115 -11.85 7.03 -4.39
CA MET A 115 -10.55 6.38 -4.21
C MET A 115 -10.37 5.82 -2.80
N ALA A 116 -10.90 6.48 -1.76
CA ALA A 116 -10.93 5.89 -0.42
C ALA A 116 -11.66 4.54 -0.42
N LEU A 117 -12.80 4.45 -1.13
CA LEU A 117 -13.55 3.21 -1.29
C LEU A 117 -12.76 2.18 -2.11
N LEU A 118 -12.14 2.58 -3.22
CA LEU A 118 -11.29 1.70 -4.05
C LEU A 118 -10.14 1.10 -3.23
N PHE A 119 -9.45 1.92 -2.43
CA PHE A 119 -8.37 1.44 -1.58
C PHE A 119 -8.90 0.55 -0.46
N THR A 120 -10.00 0.90 0.21
CA THR A 120 -10.61 0.01 1.21
C THR A 120 -10.95 -1.36 0.60
N TYR A 121 -11.54 -1.38 -0.59
CA TYR A 121 -11.85 -2.61 -1.31
C TYR A 121 -10.59 -3.41 -1.69
N ALA A 122 -9.55 -2.73 -2.20
CA ALA A 122 -8.27 -3.35 -2.48
C ALA A 122 -7.64 -3.97 -1.22
N ASN A 123 -7.75 -3.29 -0.08
CA ASN A 123 -7.22 -3.75 1.19
C ASN A 123 -7.95 -4.96 1.77
N LEU A 124 -9.23 -5.13 1.41
CA LEU A 124 -10.07 -6.27 1.78
C LEU A 124 -9.80 -7.49 0.90
N VAL A 125 -9.75 -7.29 -0.42
CA VAL A 125 -9.77 -8.38 -1.40
C VAL A 125 -8.38 -8.83 -1.81
N LEU A 126 -7.43 -7.90 -1.98
CA LEU A 126 -6.11 -8.26 -2.45
C LEU A 126 -5.34 -8.98 -1.33
N PRO A 127 -4.53 -9.98 -1.69
CA PRO A 127 -3.93 -10.85 -0.70
C PRO A 127 -2.76 -10.24 0.09
N TRP A 128 -2.21 -9.09 -0.32
CA TRP A 128 -1.10 -8.35 0.32
C TRP A 128 -0.06 -9.24 1.01
N GLU A 129 0.73 -9.97 0.22
CA GLU A 129 1.57 -11.10 0.66
C GLU A 129 2.64 -10.69 1.70
N PHE A 130 3.01 -9.40 1.75
CA PHE A 130 3.96 -8.85 2.72
C PHE A 130 3.36 -8.53 4.10
N ARG A 131 2.05 -8.70 4.29
CA ARG A 131 1.45 -8.62 5.64
C ARG A 131 1.71 -9.90 6.43
N PRO A 132 2.03 -9.81 7.73
CA PRO A 132 2.14 -10.99 8.60
C PRO A 132 0.88 -11.86 8.56
N THR A 133 -0.31 -11.23 8.62
CA THR A 133 -1.60 -11.91 8.43
C THR A 133 -2.54 -11.05 7.58
N GLN A 134 -3.58 -11.65 7.00
CA GLN A 134 -4.60 -10.88 6.26
C GLN A 134 -5.31 -9.84 7.14
N LYS A 135 -5.41 -10.12 8.45
CA LYS A 135 -6.04 -9.25 9.47
C LYS A 135 -5.08 -8.21 10.05
N SER A 136 -3.80 -8.20 9.65
CA SER A 136 -2.79 -7.23 10.08
C SER A 136 -2.99 -5.88 9.37
N PHE A 137 -4.19 -5.33 9.55
CA PHE A 137 -4.69 -4.16 8.85
C PHE A 137 -5.57 -3.31 9.78
N TYR A 138 -5.18 -2.05 9.99
CA TYR A 138 -5.97 -0.95 10.51
C TYR A 138 -5.93 0.29 9.56
N GLY A 139 -7.02 0.55 8.83
CA GLY A 139 -7.05 1.53 7.74
C GLY A 139 -7.50 2.95 8.11
N HIS A 140 -7.74 3.21 9.40
CA HIS A 140 -8.20 4.50 9.92
C HIS A 140 -7.01 5.38 10.36
N LEU A 141 -7.28 6.63 10.81
CA LEU A 141 -6.27 7.54 11.33
C LEU A 141 -5.49 6.85 12.43
N ASN A 142 -4.17 6.81 12.27
CA ASN A 142 -3.30 6.05 13.13
C ASN A 142 -1.95 6.72 13.31
N TRP A 143 -1.26 6.29 14.35
CA TRP A 143 0.14 6.60 14.60
C TRP A 143 0.85 5.37 15.17
N GLY A 144 2.18 5.33 15.05
CA GLY A 144 2.99 4.20 15.47
C GLY A 144 3.87 4.53 16.68
N SER A 145 4.07 3.57 17.57
CA SER A 145 5.07 3.66 18.65
C SER A 145 5.95 2.41 18.69
N ILE A 146 7.17 2.57 19.21
CA ILE A 146 8.10 1.49 19.48
C ILE A 146 8.49 1.60 20.95
N ASP A 147 8.00 0.65 21.76
CA ASP A 147 8.29 0.60 23.19
C ASP A 147 9.36 -0.47 23.41
N ILE A 148 10.46 -0.14 24.08
CA ILE A 148 11.57 -1.09 24.30
C ILE A 148 11.62 -1.47 25.79
N ASP A 149 11.53 -2.76 26.07
CA ASP A 149 11.83 -3.33 27.38
C ASP A 149 13.28 -3.82 27.40
N TRP A 150 14.14 -2.98 27.97
CA TRP A 150 15.57 -3.24 28.12
C TRP A 150 15.91 -4.29 29.18
N GLN A 151 14.97 -4.60 30.08
CA GLN A 151 15.20 -5.49 31.22
C GLN A 151 14.79 -6.94 30.94
N HIS A 152 14.09 -7.17 29.83
CA HIS A 152 13.70 -8.51 29.40
C HIS A 152 14.93 -9.42 29.21
N LYS A 153 14.78 -10.69 29.62
CA LYS A 153 15.83 -11.71 29.54
C LYS A 153 15.35 -12.90 28.69
N PRO A 154 16.21 -13.53 27.88
CA PRO A 154 17.67 -13.32 27.77
C PRO A 154 18.07 -12.07 26.96
N HIS A 155 17.13 -11.48 26.23
CA HIS A 155 17.36 -10.37 25.32
C HIS A 155 16.33 -9.27 25.51
N PRO A 156 16.69 -7.98 25.40
CA PRO A 156 15.72 -6.90 25.26
C PRO A 156 14.66 -7.19 24.20
N ILE A 157 13.43 -6.72 24.43
CA ILE A 157 12.33 -6.83 23.46
C ILE A 157 11.86 -5.45 23.03
N ALA A 158 11.44 -5.33 21.77
CA ALA A 158 10.80 -4.14 21.27
C ALA A 158 9.38 -4.48 20.82
N VAL A 159 8.45 -3.64 21.25
CA VAL A 159 7.02 -3.77 21.04
C VAL A 159 6.58 -2.64 20.14
N VAL A 160 6.23 -3.00 18.91
CA VAL A 160 5.88 -2.07 17.86
C VAL A 160 4.37 -2.06 17.71
N LYS A 161 3.76 -0.90 17.96
CA LYS A 161 2.31 -0.72 18.07
C LYS A 161 1.79 0.26 17.02
N THR A 162 0.64 -0.05 16.44
CA THR A 162 -0.18 0.93 15.73
C THR A 162 -1.36 1.28 16.62
N ARG A 163 -1.55 2.58 16.85
CA ARG A 163 -2.62 3.15 17.65
C ARG A 163 -3.58 3.92 16.76
N GLY A 164 -4.85 3.94 17.12
CA GLY A 164 -5.84 4.79 16.46
C GLY A 164 -5.73 6.25 16.90
N ALA A 165 -6.57 7.11 16.31
CA ALA A 165 -6.76 8.48 16.78
C ALA A 165 -7.34 8.55 18.22
N ASP A 166 -7.92 7.44 18.69
CA ASP A 166 -8.39 7.20 20.05
C ASP A 166 -7.28 6.77 21.02
N ASP A 167 -6.01 6.72 20.57
CA ASP A 167 -4.85 6.22 21.32
C ASP A 167 -4.90 4.72 21.68
N GLU A 168 -5.95 4.02 21.29
CA GLU A 168 -6.10 2.58 21.51
C GLU A 168 -5.22 1.76 20.58
N VAL A 169 -4.59 0.70 21.10
CA VAL A 169 -3.73 -0.20 20.33
C VAL A 169 -4.58 -1.05 19.39
N LYS A 170 -4.30 -0.97 18.08
CA LYS A 170 -5.03 -1.70 17.02
C LYS A 170 -4.22 -2.86 16.47
N LEU A 171 -2.90 -2.71 16.37
CA LEU A 171 -1.97 -3.77 15.99
C LEU A 171 -0.73 -3.69 16.88
N GLN A 172 -0.14 -4.85 17.17
CA GLN A 172 1.04 -4.96 18.01
C GLN A 172 1.90 -6.14 17.57
N TYR A 173 3.22 -5.93 17.54
CA TYR A 173 4.21 -6.96 17.29
C TYR A 173 5.34 -6.83 18.29
N THR A 174 5.80 -7.97 18.82
CA THR A 174 6.94 -8.04 19.72
C THR A 174 8.05 -8.81 19.04
N PHE A 175 9.28 -8.33 19.16
CA PHE A 175 10.46 -9.01 18.64
C PHE A 175 11.64 -8.80 19.58
N GLU A 176 12.49 -9.81 19.64
CA GLU A 176 13.68 -9.84 20.48
C GLU A 176 14.85 -9.16 19.78
N SER A 177 15.81 -8.67 20.56
CA SER A 177 17.06 -8.09 20.08
C SER A 177 18.05 -9.16 19.60
N THR A 178 17.61 -10.08 18.76
CA THR A 178 18.43 -11.14 18.18
C THR A 178 18.78 -10.81 16.73
N PRO A 179 19.89 -11.35 16.19
CA PRO A 179 20.15 -11.27 14.77
C PRO A 179 19.09 -12.05 13.99
N PHE A 180 18.76 -11.56 12.79
CA PHE A 180 17.90 -12.31 11.90
C PHE A 180 18.63 -13.54 11.37
N GLN A 181 18.09 -14.73 11.62
CA GLN A 181 18.64 -15.98 11.09
C GLN A 181 17.80 -16.45 9.91
N SER A 182 18.47 -16.72 8.80
CA SER A 182 17.91 -17.39 7.62
C SER A 182 18.72 -18.64 7.33
N GLU A 183 18.04 -19.74 7.01
CA GLU A 183 18.67 -21.00 6.60
C GLU A 183 19.28 -20.90 5.18
N SER A 184 18.87 -19.91 4.38
CA SER A 184 19.33 -19.67 3.01
C SER A 184 19.50 -18.17 2.70
N PRO A 185 20.48 -17.47 3.32
CA PRO A 185 20.57 -16.01 3.29
C PRO A 185 20.70 -15.41 1.88
N GLU A 186 21.51 -16.03 1.02
CA GLU A 186 21.72 -15.53 -0.35
C GLU A 186 20.47 -15.66 -1.23
N GLN A 187 19.73 -16.77 -1.09
CA GLN A 187 18.48 -16.99 -1.83
C GLN A 187 17.36 -16.10 -1.29
N ASP A 188 17.25 -15.94 0.03
CA ASP A 188 16.22 -15.10 0.65
C ASP A 188 16.41 -13.62 0.31
N ALA A 189 17.64 -13.15 0.21
CA ALA A 189 17.92 -11.77 -0.17
C ALA A 189 17.65 -11.49 -1.64
N SER A 190 18.01 -12.44 -2.52
CA SER A 190 17.81 -12.33 -3.97
C SER A 190 16.36 -12.52 -4.40
N GLU A 191 15.62 -13.40 -3.72
CA GLU A 191 14.22 -13.68 -4.05
C GLU A 191 13.21 -12.87 -3.22
N CYS A 192 13.64 -12.30 -2.08
CA CYS A 192 12.82 -11.59 -1.09
C CYS A 192 11.37 -12.09 -1.04
N ARG A 193 11.23 -13.38 -0.72
CA ARG A 193 9.95 -14.07 -0.71
C ARG A 193 9.03 -13.40 0.30
N ALA A 194 7.78 -13.20 -0.10
CA ALA A 194 6.78 -12.70 0.82
C ALA A 194 6.51 -13.75 1.92
N PRO A 195 6.27 -13.33 3.17
CA PRO A 195 6.01 -14.24 4.29
C PRO A 195 4.78 -15.14 4.04
N ARG A 196 3.83 -14.68 3.21
CA ARG A 196 2.71 -15.48 2.74
C ARG A 196 2.79 -15.67 1.24
N LEU A 197 3.43 -16.75 0.80
CA LEU A 197 3.43 -17.15 -0.60
C LEU A 197 2.04 -17.62 -1.01
N ILE A 198 1.47 -16.96 -2.01
CA ILE A 198 0.18 -17.36 -2.57
C ILE A 198 0.38 -17.91 -3.98
N PRO A 199 -0.19 -19.09 -4.29
CA PRO A 199 -0.12 -19.68 -5.62
C PRO A 199 -0.55 -18.70 -6.71
N THR A 200 0.13 -18.74 -7.85
CA THR A 200 -0.12 -17.81 -8.96
C THR A 200 -1.58 -17.81 -9.42
N TRP A 201 -2.25 -18.97 -9.44
CA TRP A 201 -3.67 -19.06 -9.82
C TRP A 201 -4.57 -18.28 -8.86
N GLN A 202 -4.30 -18.36 -7.55
CA GLN A 202 -5.08 -17.67 -6.52
C GLN A 202 -4.83 -16.16 -6.61
N ARG A 203 -3.60 -15.74 -6.89
CA ARG A 203 -3.25 -14.33 -7.15
C ARG A 203 -4.01 -13.78 -8.36
N LEU A 204 -4.03 -14.53 -9.46
CA LEU A 204 -4.77 -14.16 -10.68
C LEU A 204 -6.27 -14.07 -10.41
N LEU A 205 -6.82 -15.00 -9.62
CA LEU A 205 -8.23 -15.00 -9.24
C LEU A 205 -8.59 -13.73 -8.45
N TRP A 206 -7.85 -13.40 -7.38
CA TRP A 206 -8.16 -12.24 -6.55
C TRP A 206 -7.94 -10.91 -7.29
N ASN A 207 -6.90 -10.82 -8.11
CA ASN A 207 -6.68 -9.67 -8.98
C ASN A 207 -7.80 -9.53 -10.01
N GLY A 208 -8.22 -10.63 -10.64
CA GLY A 208 -9.32 -10.68 -11.59
C GLY A 208 -10.65 -10.26 -10.95
N LEU A 209 -10.94 -10.75 -9.74
CA LEU A 209 -12.11 -10.34 -8.97
C LEU A 209 -12.09 -8.84 -8.65
N PHE A 210 -10.96 -8.33 -8.20
CA PHE A 210 -10.80 -6.90 -7.90
C PHE A 210 -11.05 -6.04 -9.14
N VAL A 211 -10.36 -6.34 -10.25
CA VAL A 211 -10.51 -5.60 -11.52
C VAL A 211 -11.91 -5.74 -12.09
N GLY A 212 -12.52 -6.93 -12.03
CA GLY A 212 -13.87 -7.18 -12.52
C GLY A 212 -14.92 -6.35 -11.79
N VAL A 213 -14.86 -6.30 -10.45
CA VAL A 213 -15.80 -5.51 -9.64
C VAL A 213 -15.61 -4.01 -9.86
N VAL A 214 -14.36 -3.53 -9.89
CA VAL A 214 -14.06 -2.12 -10.17
C VAL A 214 -14.52 -1.74 -11.59
N GLY A 215 -14.28 -2.60 -12.57
CA GLY A 215 -14.72 -2.40 -13.96
C GLY A 215 -16.24 -2.33 -14.09
N ALA A 216 -16.96 -3.27 -13.45
CA ALA A 216 -18.42 -3.25 -13.42
C ALA A 216 -18.96 -1.97 -12.78
N PHE A 217 -18.39 -1.55 -11.64
CA PHE A 217 -18.77 -0.30 -10.96
C PHE A 217 -18.57 0.92 -11.88
N LEU A 218 -17.45 1.01 -12.58
CA LEU A 218 -17.17 2.10 -13.51
C LEU A 218 -18.09 2.08 -14.73
N LEU A 219 -18.50 0.90 -15.22
CA LEU A 219 -19.46 0.75 -16.33
C LEU A 219 -20.89 1.15 -15.94
N CYS A 220 -21.27 1.03 -14.67
CA CYS A 220 -22.57 1.50 -14.19
C CYS A 220 -22.73 3.02 -14.32
N ILE A 221 -21.64 3.80 -14.28
CA ILE A 221 -21.68 5.26 -14.38
C ILE A 221 -22.24 5.73 -15.73
N PRO A 222 -21.66 5.38 -16.90
CA PRO A 222 -22.22 5.77 -18.20
C PRO A 222 -23.58 5.12 -18.46
N LEU A 223 -23.81 3.88 -18.01
CA LEU A 223 -25.11 3.21 -18.17
C LEU A 223 -26.23 4.02 -17.49
N ASN A 224 -26.02 4.45 -16.24
CA ASN A 224 -26.96 5.27 -15.51
C ASN A 224 -27.15 6.64 -16.16
N ALA A 225 -26.11 7.24 -16.73
CA ALA A 225 -26.22 8.48 -17.49
C ALA A 225 -27.09 8.33 -18.74
N VAL A 226 -26.95 7.23 -19.50
CA VAL A 226 -27.80 6.92 -20.65
C VAL A 226 -29.26 6.72 -20.22
N ILE A 227 -29.49 5.98 -19.12
CA ILE A 227 -30.85 5.79 -18.57
C ILE A 227 -31.47 7.12 -18.16
N LEU A 228 -30.71 8.00 -17.49
CA LEU A 228 -31.16 9.34 -17.11
C LEU A 228 -31.53 10.20 -18.32
N LEU A 229 -30.66 10.23 -19.35
CA LEU A 229 -30.93 10.97 -20.59
C LEU A 229 -32.18 10.42 -21.30
N TRP A 230 -32.34 9.10 -21.33
CA TRP A 230 -33.52 8.46 -21.90
C TRP A 230 -34.80 8.80 -21.12
N LEU A 231 -34.75 8.78 -19.78
CA LEU A 231 -35.89 9.16 -18.93
C LEU A 231 -36.27 10.63 -19.12
N VAL A 232 -35.29 11.55 -19.14
CA VAL A 232 -35.53 12.97 -19.40
C VAL A 232 -36.20 13.16 -20.76
N TRP A 233 -35.65 12.53 -21.80
CA TRP A 233 -36.25 12.58 -23.14
C TRP A 233 -37.68 12.02 -23.16
N PHE A 234 -37.92 10.88 -22.49
CA PHE A 234 -39.23 10.24 -22.41
C PHE A 234 -40.28 11.15 -21.75
N PHE A 235 -39.94 11.75 -20.61
CA PHE A 235 -40.85 12.64 -19.88
C PHE A 235 -41.07 13.98 -20.59
N VAL A 236 -40.04 14.56 -21.23
CA VAL A 236 -40.19 15.76 -22.06
C VAL A 236 -41.15 15.49 -23.22
N LYS A 237 -40.97 14.38 -23.94
CA LYS A 237 -41.85 13.99 -25.05
C LYS A 237 -43.30 13.79 -24.59
N LYS A 238 -43.51 13.09 -23.46
CA LYS A 238 -44.86 12.90 -22.88
C LYS A 238 -45.48 14.21 -22.39
N GLY A 239 -44.70 15.09 -21.77
CA GLY A 239 -45.15 16.40 -21.32
C GLY A 239 -45.60 17.30 -22.47
N ILE A 240 -44.82 17.35 -23.56
CA ILE A 240 -45.20 18.07 -24.79
C ILE A 240 -46.51 17.52 -25.36
N ALA A 241 -46.69 16.19 -25.38
CA ALA A 241 -47.92 15.57 -25.88
C ALA A 241 -49.16 15.86 -25.02
N MET A 242 -49.00 16.15 -23.71
CA MET A 242 -50.10 16.54 -22.83
C MET A 242 -50.47 18.04 -22.96
N VAL A 243 -49.48 18.91 -23.19
CA VAL A 243 -49.71 20.36 -23.29
C VAL A 243 -50.18 20.77 -24.69
N CYS A 244 -49.73 20.07 -25.73
CA CYS A 244 -50.19 20.25 -27.11
C CYS A 244 -50.82 18.95 -27.64
N PRO A 245 -52.09 18.65 -27.30
CA PRO A 245 -52.80 17.59 -28.00
C PRO A 245 -52.96 18.01 -29.46
N THR A 246 -52.32 17.26 -30.37
CA THR A 246 -52.56 17.40 -31.81
C THR A 246 -54.02 17.10 -32.10
N ASN A 247 -54.81 18.15 -32.32
CA ASN A 247 -56.16 18.07 -32.90
C ASN A 247 -56.02 17.54 -34.34
N ILE A 248 -56.07 16.22 -34.50
CA ILE A 248 -56.23 15.58 -35.80
C ILE A 248 -57.55 14.83 -35.73
N ASP A 249 -58.64 15.57 -35.91
CA ASP A 249 -59.89 15.01 -36.43
C ASP A 249 -60.74 16.13 -37.02
N SER A 250 -60.59 16.32 -38.33
CA SER A 250 -61.68 16.70 -39.25
C SER A 250 -61.10 16.94 -40.65
N LYS A 251 -60.96 15.85 -41.42
CA LYS A 251 -61.07 15.91 -42.89
C LYS A 251 -61.28 14.50 -43.46
N LYS A 252 -62.45 13.94 -43.12
CA LYS A 252 -63.13 12.96 -43.95
C LYS A 252 -64.58 13.41 -44.07
N THR A 253 -64.85 14.28 -45.04
CA THR A 253 -66.13 14.33 -45.76
C THR A 253 -66.01 15.24 -46.97
N ASN A 254 -66.46 14.68 -48.09
CA ASN A 254 -66.73 15.23 -49.43
C ASN A 254 -65.57 15.21 -50.42
#